data_AF-A0A382E2I4-F1
#
_entry.id   AF-A0A382E2I4-F1
#
_cell.length_a   1.000
_cell.length_b   1.000
_cell.length_c   1.000
_cell.angle_alpha   90.00
_cell.angle_beta   90.00
_cell.angle_gamma   90.00
#
_symmetry.space_group_name_H-M   'P 1'
#
loop_
_entity.id
_entity.type
_entity.pdbx_description
1 polymer ?
#
loop_
_entity_poly.entity_id
_entity_poly.type
_entity_poly.pdbx_seq_one_letter_code
_entity_poly.pdbx_strand_id
1 'polypeptide(L)' 'MYLKTAGNQNNSQNNIKNFSLNLANNEKIIDIKVLNNNQLLIVISNSVNTSGIVYDTKENNIISTIKR' A
#
# COMPACT_ATOMS: atom_id res chain seq x y z
N MET A 1 34.61 15.45 -7.71
CA MET A 1 33.56 15.76 -8.70
C MET A 1 32.50 14.67 -8.56
N TYR A 2 31.27 15.01 -8.15
CA TYR A 2 30.19 14.03 -7.97
C TYR A 2 29.12 14.28 -9.02
N LEU A 3 28.80 13.24 -9.79
CA LEU A 3 27.78 13.29 -10.82
C LEU A 3 26.42 13.09 -10.15
N LYS A 4 25.61 14.16 -10.08
CA LYS A 4 24.22 14.07 -9.63
C LYS A 4 23.41 13.30 -10.67
N THR A 5 23.14 12.02 -10.41
CA THR A 5 22.17 11.23 -11.19
C THR A 5 20.77 11.45 -10.62
N ALA A 6 20.24 12.67 -10.74
CA ALA A 6 18.81 12.87 -10.57
C ALA A 6 18.15 12.40 -11.87
N GLY A 7 17.80 11.12 -11.93
CA GLY A 7 17.01 10.58 -13.04
C GLY A 7 15.70 11.35 -13.12
N ASN A 8 15.37 11.85 -14.31
CA ASN A 8 14.10 12.50 -14.58
C ASN A 8 12.97 11.53 -14.18
N GLN A 9 12.37 11.74 -13.01
CA GLN A 9 11.17 11.03 -12.63
C GLN A 9 10.09 11.55 -13.56
N ASN A 10 9.81 10.80 -14.63
CA ASN A 10 8.56 10.93 -15.33
C ASN A 10 7.49 10.71 -14.27
N ASN A 11 6.95 11.81 -13.76
CA ASN A 11 5.97 11.83 -12.71
C ASN A 11 4.75 11.15 -13.32
N SER A 12 4.66 9.82 -13.16
CA SER A 12 3.49 9.08 -13.57
C SER A 12 2.38 9.69 -12.75
N GLN A 13 1.58 10.54 -13.40
CA GLN A 13 0.31 11.07 -12.90
C GLN A 13 -0.70 9.92 -12.80
N ASN A 14 -0.30 8.80 -12.20
CA ASN A 14 -1.22 7.89 -11.56
C ASN A 14 -1.83 8.72 -10.44
N ASN A 15 -3.02 9.25 -10.71
CA ASN A 15 -3.85 9.95 -9.73
C ASN A 15 -3.84 9.12 -8.45
N ILE A 16 -3.12 9.60 -7.42
CA ILE A 16 -3.06 8.96 -6.09
C ILE A 16 -4.49 8.71 -5.55
N LYS A 17 -5.46 9.49 -6.05
CA LYS A 17 -6.90 9.33 -5.83
C LYS A 17 -7.50 7.96 -6.18
N ASN A 18 -6.82 7.10 -6.93
CA ASN A 18 -7.41 5.83 -7.38
C ASN A 18 -7.16 4.65 -6.45
N PHE A 19 -6.25 4.75 -5.48
CA PHE A 19 -5.93 3.66 -4.56
C PHE A 19 -6.54 3.95 -3.18
N SER A 20 -7.54 3.15 -2.79
CA SER A 20 -8.19 3.24 -1.48
C SER A 20 -8.40 1.85 -0.90
N LEU A 21 -8.13 1.71 0.40
CA LEU A 21 -8.46 0.51 1.17
C LEU A 21 -9.82 0.57 1.84
N ASN A 22 -10.56 1.70 1.71
CA ASN A 22 -11.85 1.94 2.34
C ASN A 22 -11.89 1.57 3.84
N LEU A 23 -10.84 1.98 4.56
CA LEU A 23 -10.70 1.75 6.00
C LEU A 23 -11.83 2.42 6.78
N ALA A 24 -12.35 1.75 7.81
CA ALA A 24 -13.27 2.36 8.75
C ALA A 24 -12.54 3.40 9.63
N ASN A 25 -13.28 4.35 10.22
CA ASN A 25 -12.71 5.43 11.03
C ASN A 25 -11.87 4.95 12.24
N ASN A 26 -12.11 3.72 12.70
CA ASN A 26 -11.39 3.09 13.82
C ASN A 26 -10.24 2.17 13.38
N GLU A 27 -10.02 2.02 12.07
CA GLU A 27 -8.96 1.20 11.49
C GLU A 27 -7.78 2.10 11.10
N LYS A 28 -6.56 1.65 11.42
CA LYS A 28 -5.33 2.37 11.14
C LYS A 28 -4.33 1.44 10.49
N ILE A 29 -3.64 1.94 9.47
CA ILE A 29 -2.48 1.27 8.90
C ILE A 29 -1.33 1.41 9.90
N ILE A 30 -0.77 0.29 10.34
CA ILE A 30 0.36 0.26 11.27
C ILE A 30 1.67 -0.12 10.60
N ASP A 31 1.61 -0.84 9.48
CA ASP A 31 2.78 -1.22 8.70
C ASP A 31 2.42 -1.47 7.23
N ILE A 32 3.39 -1.24 6.34
CA ILE A 32 3.29 -1.52 4.91
C ILE A 32 4.59 -2.17 4.45
N LYS A 33 4.49 -3.36 3.87
CA LYS A 33 5.63 -4.12 3.36
C LYS A 33 5.44 -4.48 1.90
N VAL A 34 6.48 -4.31 1.10
CA VAL A 34 6.50 -4.77 -0.29
C VAL A 34 6.71 -6.29 -0.30
N LEU A 35 5.79 -7.03 -0.92
CA LEU A 35 5.93 -8.47 -1.13
C LEU A 35 6.63 -8.77 -2.46
N ASN A 36 6.24 -8.05 -3.52
CA ASN A 36 6.86 -8.10 -4.84
C ASN A 36 6.52 -6.82 -5.64
N ASN A 37 6.88 -6.77 -6.92
CA ASN A 37 6.71 -5.59 -7.78
C ASN A 37 5.27 -5.05 -7.85
N ASN A 38 4.26 -5.88 -7.59
CA ASN A 38 2.86 -5.51 -7.74
C ASN A 38 2.03 -5.76 -6.48
N GLN A 39 2.62 -6.30 -5.41
CA GLN A 39 1.88 -6.69 -4.21
C GLN A 39 2.45 -6.06 -2.95
N LEU A 40 1.54 -5.51 -2.15
CA LEU A 40 1.82 -4.94 -0.84
C LEU A 40 1.10 -5.75 0.24
N LEU A 41 1.80 -6.02 1.33
CA LEU A 41 1.20 -6.42 2.59
C LEU A 41 0.96 -5.17 3.43
N ILE A 42 -0.29 -4.92 3.78
CA ILE A 42 -0.71 -3.76 4.56
C ILE A 42 -1.30 -4.28 5.85
N VAL A 43 -0.67 -3.92 6.97
CA VAL A 43 -1.13 -4.34 8.29
C VAL A 43 -2.02 -3.24 8.86
N ILE A 44 -3.23 -3.63 9.22
CA ILE A 44 -4.27 -2.75 9.73
C ILE A 44 -4.64 -3.20 11.14
N SER A 45 -4.69 -2.26 12.06
CA SER A 45 -5.18 -2.51 13.41
C SER A 45 -6.41 -1.67 13.69
N ASN A 46 -7.32 -2.20 14.48
CA ASN A 46 -8.30 -1.41 15.21
C ASN A 46 -8.09 -1.62 16.72
N SER A 47 -9.02 -1.12 17.55
CA SER A 47 -8.90 -1.22 19.00
C SER A 47 -8.91 -2.65 19.56
N VAL A 48 -9.28 -3.65 18.76
CA VAL A 48 -9.54 -5.02 19.23
C VAL A 48 -8.70 -6.04 18.46
N ASN A 49 -8.56 -5.88 17.14
CA ASN A 49 -8.00 -6.88 16.24
C ASN A 49 -6.92 -6.28 15.33
N THR A 50 -6.06 -7.17 14.82
CA THR A 50 -5.10 -6.84 13.78
C THR A 50 -5.34 -7.73 12.57
N SER A 51 -5.36 -7.12 11.39
CA SER A 51 -5.52 -7.79 10.11
C SER A 51 -4.38 -7.45 9.16
N GLY A 52 -4.03 -8.39 8.29
CA GLY A 52 -3.12 -8.18 7.17
C GLY A 52 -3.91 -8.23 5.87
N ILE A 53 -3.71 -7.25 5.00
CA ILE A 53 -4.30 -7.20 3.67
C ILE A 53 -3.19 -7.36 2.63
N VAL A 54 -3.38 -8.29 1.68
CA VAL A 54 -2.55 -8.38 0.49
C VAL A 54 -3.24 -7.61 -0.63
N TYR A 55 -2.58 -6.57 -1.12
CA TYR A 55 -3.12 -5.62 -2.08
C TYR A 55 -2.33 -5.64 -3.38
N ASP A 56 -3.01 -5.74 -4.51
CA ASP A 56 -2.43 -5.66 -5.85
C ASP A 56 -2.44 -4.21 -6.35
N THR A 57 -1.26 -3.64 -6.57
CA THR A 57 -1.11 -2.26 -7.07
C THR A 57 -1.34 -2.13 -8.56
N LYS A 58 -1.32 -3.24 -9.32
CA LYS A 58 -1.58 -3.25 -10.77
C LYS A 58 -3.08 -3.30 -11.06
N GLU A 59 -3.78 -4.21 -10.39
CA GLU A 59 -5.22 -4.44 -10.57
C GLU A 59 -6.08 -3.57 -9.62
N ASN A 60 -5.45 -2.85 -8.70
CA ASN A 60 -6.10 -1.97 -7.72
C ASN A 60 -7.15 -2.73 -6.88
N ASN A 61 -6.81 -3.93 -6.41
CA ASN A 61 -7.73 -4.79 -5.68
C ASN A 61 -7.10 -5.45 -4.45
N ILE A 62 -7.96 -5.85 -3.52
CA ILE A 62 -7.55 -6.67 -2.37
C ILE A 62 -7.58 -8.13 -2.80
N ILE A 63 -6.43 -8.79 -2.77
CA ILE A 63 -6.30 -10.22 -3.09
C ILE A 63 -6.74 -11.06 -1.90
N SER A 64 -6.31 -10.69 -0.70
CA SER A 64 -6.56 -11.50 0.49
C SER A 64 -6.59 -10.65 1.75
N THR A 65 -7.31 -11.14 2.75
CA THR A 65 -7.37 -10.58 4.10
C THR A 65 -7.16 -11.69 5.11
N ILE A 66 -6.16 -11.51 5.97
CA ILE A 66 -5.81 -12.40 7.06
C ILE A 66 -6.23 -11.68 8.34
N LYS A 67 -7.13 -12.30 9.13
CA LYS A 67 -7.60 -11.75 10.39
C LYS A 67 -7.11 -12.61 11.55
N ARG A 68 -6.70 -11.97 12.62
CA ARG A 68 -6.35 -12.61 13.89
C ARG A 68 -7.10 -11.96 15.03
#